data_AF-A0A3C2AZY1-F1
#
_entry.id   AF-A0A3C2AZY1-F1
#
_cell.length_a   1.000
_cell.length_b   1.000
_cell.length_c   1.000
_cell.angle_alpha   90.00
_cell.angle_beta   90.00
_cell.angle_gamma   90.00
#
_symmetry.space_group_name_H-M   'P 1'
#
loop_
_entity.id
_entity.type
_entity.pdbx_description
1 polymer ?
#
loop_
_entity_poly.entity_id
_entity_poly.type
_entity_poly.pdbx_seq_one_letter_code
_entity_poly.pdbx_strand_id
1 'polypeptide(L)'
;MNGTRMRVVLGMALPLLVGSCSSGASPSATQQSPSATSAATSVPEPTPETVPPVSTEPTSPSPTSGTPFTSAPSPSARSEQMFDPTFVHQVSMLIAADDLRLLDPGNDDRVPVALTIDGETAEGAGVRLKQGLGQAQGLSGKPGFSIQTDEFVDGLELFDVDRFTLGNATWDRSFVSEQLVYDLYRAAGIPAARTALAEVTVNGEMFGLYVMRETPGERWLTQYFADPGGNLYEAPGGGPDTALELRTNKRRGDVSDLAEVAEVVATASDEEFREAIGRLVDVDEL
;
A
#
# COMPACT_ATOMS: atom_id res chain seq x y z
N MET A 1 9.31 -26.35 -19.17
CA MET A 1 9.92 -25.00 -19.16
C MET A 1 9.22 -24.26 -18.04
N ASN A 2 9.88 -23.99 -16.92
CA ASN A 2 9.30 -23.14 -15.87
C ASN A 2 9.36 -21.71 -16.39
N GLY A 3 8.32 -21.27 -17.07
CA GLY A 3 8.14 -19.86 -17.42
C GLY A 3 7.84 -19.06 -16.16
N THR A 4 8.38 -17.85 -16.07
CA THR A 4 8.01 -16.86 -15.05
C THR A 4 6.51 -16.62 -15.15
N ARG A 5 5.77 -16.84 -14.06
CA ARG A 5 4.32 -16.58 -13.98
C ARG A 5 4.07 -15.16 -13.50
N MET A 6 3.04 -14.52 -14.04
CA MET A 6 2.53 -13.25 -13.56
C MET A 6 2.00 -13.42 -12.13
N ARG A 7 2.33 -12.46 -11.27
CA ARG A 7 1.87 -12.42 -9.88
C ARG A 7 1.05 -11.17 -9.67
N VAL A 8 0.01 -11.25 -8.85
CA VAL A 8 -0.82 -10.10 -8.52
C VAL A 8 -0.24 -9.41 -7.31
N VAL A 9 0.19 -8.16 -7.51
CA VAL A 9 0.55 -7.25 -6.42
C VAL A 9 -0.68 -6.45 -6.09
N LEU A 10 -1.17 -6.55 -4.86
CA LEU A 10 -2.31 -5.73 -4.48
C LEU A 10 -1.85 -4.29 -4.19
N GLY A 11 -2.37 -3.35 -4.97
CA GLY A 11 -1.93 -1.96 -5.00
C GLY A 11 -3.09 -0.96 -5.01
N MET A 12 -4.17 -1.20 -4.27
CA MET A 12 -5.12 -0.17 -3.82
C MET A 12 -6.12 -0.80 -2.86
N ALA A 13 -6.45 -0.07 -1.78
CA ALA A 13 -7.60 -0.40 -0.95
C ALA A 13 -8.87 -0.23 -1.80
N LEU A 14 -9.48 -1.36 -2.15
CA LEU A 14 -10.84 -1.40 -2.68
C LEU A 14 -11.74 -0.67 -1.66
N PRO A 15 -12.41 0.44 -2.01
CA PRO A 15 -13.40 0.99 -1.09
C PRO A 15 -14.49 -0.06 -0.92
N LEU A 16 -14.61 -0.61 0.29
CA LEU A 16 -15.72 -1.44 0.72
C LEU A 16 -17.02 -0.62 0.57
N LEU A 17 -17.62 -0.69 -0.61
CA LEU A 17 -18.94 -0.12 -0.86
C LEU A 17 -19.95 -1.07 -0.21
N VAL A 18 -20.37 -0.75 1.02
CA VAL A 18 -21.51 -1.44 1.64
C VAL A 18 -22.78 -0.99 0.90
N GLY A 19 -23.14 -1.76 -0.13
CA GLY A 19 -24.41 -1.61 -0.84
C GLY A 19 -25.56 -2.05 0.05
N SER A 20 -26.18 -1.12 0.78
CA SER A 20 -27.48 -1.36 1.41
C SER A 20 -28.56 -1.27 0.35
N CYS A 21 -29.01 -2.42 -0.16
CA CYS A 21 -30.29 -2.50 -0.86
C CYS A 21 -31.43 -2.24 0.12
N SER A 22 -31.98 -1.03 0.13
CA SER A 22 -33.35 -0.83 0.60
C SER A 22 -34.05 0.23 -0.23
N SER A 23 -35.00 -0.23 -1.03
CA SER A 23 -36.03 0.55 -1.71
C SER A 23 -36.63 1.61 -0.80
N GLY A 24 -36.51 2.88 -1.22
CA GLY A 24 -37.08 4.02 -0.51
C GLY A 24 -38.59 4.12 -0.69
N ALA A 25 -39.29 4.24 0.44
CA ALA A 25 -40.48 5.05 0.58
C ALA A 25 -40.32 5.85 1.88
N SER A 26 -40.13 7.17 1.77
CA SER A 26 -40.14 8.10 2.91
C SER A 26 -41.54 8.16 3.53
N PRO A 27 -41.64 8.47 4.84
CA PRO A 27 -42.02 9.85 5.15
C PRO A 27 -41.28 10.46 6.34
N SER A 28 -41.27 11.79 6.32
CA SER A 28 -40.78 12.73 7.33
C SER A 28 -41.49 12.62 8.68
N ALA A 29 -40.78 12.81 9.79
CA ALA A 29 -41.24 13.59 10.95
C ALA A 29 -40.19 13.67 12.10
N THR A 30 -39.87 14.91 12.45
CA THR A 30 -39.83 15.48 13.82
C THR A 30 -38.79 15.02 14.85
N GLN A 31 -38.12 16.06 15.37
CA GLN A 31 -37.24 16.14 16.54
C GLN A 31 -37.80 15.44 17.80
N GLN A 32 -36.91 14.78 18.55
CA GLN A 32 -36.83 14.87 20.02
C GLN A 32 -35.54 14.20 20.54
N SER A 33 -34.72 14.95 21.27
CA SER A 33 -33.87 14.40 22.35
C SER A 33 -34.75 14.11 23.57
N PRO A 34 -34.43 13.09 24.37
CA PRO A 34 -33.77 13.42 25.64
C PRO A 34 -32.77 12.36 26.19
N SER A 35 -31.78 12.91 26.90
CA SER A 35 -31.26 12.52 28.22
C SER A 35 -30.82 11.08 28.55
N ALA A 36 -29.62 11.05 29.13
CA ALA A 36 -28.91 9.93 29.72
C ALA A 36 -29.67 9.17 30.81
N THR A 37 -29.38 7.88 30.93
CA THR A 37 -29.42 7.15 32.21
C THR A 37 -28.33 6.07 32.20
N SER A 38 -27.42 6.19 33.16
CA SER A 38 -26.39 5.23 33.53
C SER A 38 -27.03 4.02 34.21
N ALA A 39 -26.65 2.80 33.79
CA ALA A 39 -26.80 1.61 34.61
C ALA A 39 -25.60 0.69 34.39
N ALA A 40 -24.68 0.73 35.37
CA ALA A 40 -23.59 -0.22 35.50
C ALA A 40 -24.18 -1.62 35.77
N THR A 41 -23.76 -2.60 34.97
CA THR A 41 -24.02 -4.02 35.23
C THR A 41 -22.69 -4.69 35.51
N SER A 42 -22.56 -5.24 36.71
CA SER A 42 -21.39 -5.95 37.23
C SER A 42 -21.21 -7.30 36.52
N VAL A 43 -19.97 -7.59 36.13
CA VAL A 43 -19.53 -8.89 35.60
C VAL A 43 -19.10 -9.77 36.79
N PRO A 44 -19.57 -11.02 36.91
CA PRO A 44 -19.07 -11.93 37.94
C PRO A 44 -17.71 -12.54 37.55
N GLU A 45 -16.85 -12.64 38.56
CA GLU A 45 -15.49 -13.18 38.57
C GLU A 45 -15.48 -14.73 38.39
N PRO A 46 -14.63 -15.32 37.53
CA PRO A 46 -14.48 -16.78 37.48
C PRO A 46 -13.42 -17.31 38.45
N THR A 47 -13.83 -18.33 39.22
CA THR A 47 -13.05 -19.16 40.15
C THR A 47 -11.89 -19.91 39.43
N PRO A 48 -10.72 -20.11 40.06
CA PRO A 48 -9.55 -20.70 39.40
C PRO A 48 -9.66 -22.22 39.23
N GLU A 49 -9.56 -22.70 37.98
CA GLU A 49 -9.35 -24.12 37.67
C GLU A 49 -7.87 -24.49 37.73
N THR A 50 -7.63 -25.71 38.22
CA THR A 50 -6.32 -26.29 38.54
C THR A 50 -5.63 -26.83 37.28
N VAL A 51 -4.41 -26.37 37.00
CA VAL A 51 -3.59 -26.83 35.87
C VAL A 51 -2.79 -28.10 36.28
N PRO A 52 -2.87 -29.23 35.54
CA PRO A 52 -2.00 -30.39 35.76
C PRO A 52 -0.59 -30.17 35.17
N PRO A 53 0.45 -30.88 35.67
CA PRO A 53 1.83 -30.50 35.43
C PRO A 53 2.38 -30.90 34.05
N VAL A 54 3.36 -30.09 33.64
CA VAL A 54 4.35 -30.23 32.56
C VAL A 54 4.73 -31.69 32.24
N SER A 55 4.55 -32.05 30.97
CA SER A 55 5.21 -33.21 30.33
C SER A 55 6.47 -32.74 29.60
N THR A 56 7.56 -33.45 29.87
CA THR A 56 8.92 -33.21 29.38
C THR A 56 9.08 -33.45 27.88
N GLU A 57 9.74 -32.51 27.21
CA GLU A 57 10.21 -32.54 25.82
C GLU A 57 11.28 -33.64 25.59
N PRO A 58 11.28 -34.36 24.45
CA PRO A 58 12.47 -35.04 23.97
C PRO A 58 13.32 -34.08 23.11
N THR A 59 14.59 -33.95 23.51
CA THR A 59 15.64 -33.21 22.81
C THR A 59 15.87 -33.75 21.39
N SER A 60 15.63 -32.91 20.38
CA SER A 60 16.05 -33.17 18.99
C SER A 60 17.45 -32.60 18.73
N PRO A 61 18.29 -33.29 17.93
CA PRO A 61 19.68 -32.92 17.69
C PRO A 61 19.79 -31.70 16.77
N SER A 62 20.83 -30.89 17.01
CA SER A 62 21.17 -29.69 16.22
C SER A 62 21.35 -30.00 14.72
N PRO A 63 20.83 -29.17 13.80
CA PRO A 63 21.09 -29.35 12.38
C PRO A 63 22.54 -28.96 12.06
N THR A 64 23.16 -29.85 11.30
CA THR A 64 24.47 -29.69 10.66
C THR A 64 24.44 -28.48 9.71
N SER A 65 25.52 -27.71 9.70
CA SER A 65 25.73 -26.54 8.83
C SER A 65 25.49 -26.88 7.36
N GLY A 66 24.31 -26.54 6.86
CA GLY A 66 23.99 -26.53 5.44
C GLY A 66 24.58 -25.30 4.77
N THR A 67 24.98 -25.46 3.51
CA THR A 67 25.27 -24.44 2.51
C THR A 67 24.37 -23.21 2.68
N PRO A 68 24.87 -21.95 2.55
CA PRO A 68 24.04 -20.78 2.74
C PRO A 68 22.84 -20.87 1.79
N PHE A 69 21.64 -21.00 2.37
CA PHE A 69 20.42 -20.69 1.67
C PHE A 69 20.56 -19.23 1.25
N THR A 70 20.60 -18.97 -0.05
CA THR A 70 20.34 -17.62 -0.57
C THR A 70 19.00 -17.21 0.04
N SER A 71 19.03 -16.25 0.96
CA SER A 71 17.82 -15.73 1.58
C SER A 71 16.87 -15.28 0.48
N ALA A 72 15.59 -15.60 0.61
CA ALA A 72 14.57 -15.03 -0.26
C ALA A 72 14.69 -13.50 -0.26
N PRO A 73 14.36 -12.82 -1.37
CA PRO A 73 14.33 -11.36 -1.39
C PRO A 73 13.43 -10.87 -0.25
N SER A 74 13.93 -9.87 0.47
CA SER A 74 13.21 -9.23 1.56
C SER A 74 13.55 -7.74 1.58
N PRO A 75 12.68 -6.89 2.14
CA PRO A 75 13.03 -5.50 2.37
C PRO A 75 14.29 -5.34 3.22
N SER A 76 15.01 -4.23 3.02
CA SER A 76 16.19 -3.91 3.81
C SER A 76 15.77 -3.39 5.19
N ALA A 77 16.65 -3.52 6.19
CA ALA A 77 16.39 -2.97 7.53
C ALA A 77 16.13 -1.45 7.49
N ARG A 78 16.76 -0.73 6.56
CA ARG A 78 16.52 0.70 6.36
C ARG A 78 15.13 0.96 5.81
N SER A 79 14.69 0.22 4.79
CA SER A 79 13.35 0.45 4.25
C SER A 79 12.26 0.04 5.23
N GLU A 80 12.50 -0.99 6.06
CA GLU A 80 11.60 -1.35 7.17
C GLU A 80 11.51 -0.24 8.21
N GLN A 81 12.63 0.41 8.54
CA GLN A 81 12.64 1.56 9.46
C GLN A 81 11.75 2.70 8.96
N MET A 82 11.73 2.97 7.65
CA MET A 82 10.90 4.04 7.08
C MET A 82 9.40 3.76 7.19
N PHE A 83 8.99 2.50 7.28
CA PHE A 83 7.58 2.11 7.37
C PHE A 83 7.24 1.39 8.69
N ASP A 84 7.96 1.69 9.77
CA ASP A 84 7.70 1.12 11.09
C ASP A 84 6.35 1.62 11.64
N PRO A 85 5.32 0.76 11.75
CA PRO A 85 3.99 1.18 12.15
C PRO A 85 3.87 1.44 13.66
N THR A 86 4.93 1.22 14.45
CA THR A 86 4.87 1.33 15.93
C THR A 86 4.93 2.77 16.43
N PHE A 87 5.21 3.74 15.57
CA PHE A 87 5.17 5.17 15.89
C PHE A 87 4.71 6.01 14.70
N VAL A 88 4.51 7.32 14.95
CA VAL A 88 4.16 8.29 13.91
C VAL A 88 5.44 8.95 13.41
N HIS A 89 5.77 8.72 12.15
CA HIS A 89 6.93 9.32 11.49
C HIS A 89 6.77 10.83 11.32
N GLN A 90 7.89 11.53 11.27
CA GLN A 90 7.94 12.97 11.02
C GLN A 90 8.41 13.22 9.59
N VAL A 91 7.52 13.78 8.76
CA VAL A 91 7.82 14.09 7.36
C VAL A 91 7.74 15.59 7.14
N SER A 92 8.86 16.19 6.73
CA SER A 92 8.90 17.61 6.37
C SER A 92 9.32 17.81 4.92
N MET A 93 8.62 18.69 4.22
CA MET A 93 8.89 19.06 2.85
C MET A 93 9.18 20.55 2.77
N LEU A 94 10.35 20.90 2.22
CA LEU A 94 10.70 22.28 1.88
C LEU A 94 10.68 22.45 0.37
N ILE A 95 9.76 23.28 -0.12
CA ILE A 95 9.45 23.49 -1.53
C ILE A 95 9.65 24.97 -1.84
N ALA A 96 10.37 25.29 -2.92
CA ALA A 96 10.58 26.68 -3.31
C ALA A 96 9.24 27.37 -3.64
N ALA A 97 9.13 28.66 -3.36
CA ALA A 97 7.89 29.42 -3.61
C ALA A 97 7.44 29.37 -5.08
N ASP A 98 8.40 29.34 -6.00
CA ASP A 98 8.17 29.21 -7.43
C ASP A 98 7.66 27.82 -7.86
N ASP A 99 7.99 26.79 -7.09
CA ASP A 99 7.55 25.42 -7.34
C ASP A 99 6.19 25.13 -6.70
N LEU A 100 5.91 25.74 -5.54
CA LEU A 100 4.61 25.62 -4.86
C LEU A 100 3.43 26.00 -5.77
N ARG A 101 3.59 27.03 -6.63
CA ARG A 101 2.54 27.46 -7.57
C ARG A 101 2.25 26.45 -8.70
N LEU A 102 3.13 25.47 -8.91
CA LEU A 102 2.96 24.42 -9.91
C LEU A 102 2.25 23.18 -9.35
N LEU A 103 2.13 23.08 -8.01
CA LEU A 103 1.41 22.03 -7.33
C LEU A 103 -0.10 22.27 -7.37
N ASP A 104 -0.72 21.78 -8.44
CA ASP A 104 -2.15 21.88 -8.70
C ASP A 104 -2.79 20.48 -8.85
N PRO A 105 -3.98 20.22 -8.29
CA PRO A 105 -4.74 19.04 -8.65
C PRO A 105 -4.98 18.97 -10.16
N GLY A 106 -4.83 17.79 -10.74
CA GLY A 106 -4.83 17.56 -12.18
C GLY A 106 -3.46 17.64 -12.85
N ASN A 107 -2.44 18.25 -12.20
CA ASN A 107 -1.09 18.25 -12.72
C ASN A 107 -0.31 17.01 -12.25
N ASP A 108 0.27 16.28 -13.21
CA ASP A 108 1.09 15.09 -12.94
C ASP A 108 2.59 15.40 -12.91
N ASP A 109 3.00 16.62 -13.28
CA ASP A 109 4.39 17.06 -13.19
C ASP A 109 4.82 17.17 -11.72
N ARG A 110 6.00 16.65 -11.43
CA ARG A 110 6.64 16.80 -10.11
C ARG A 110 7.42 18.09 -10.05
N VAL A 111 7.58 18.61 -8.85
CA VAL A 111 8.49 19.72 -8.55
C VAL A 111 9.56 19.29 -7.56
N PRO A 112 10.74 19.91 -7.57
CA PRO A 112 11.79 19.62 -6.60
C PRO A 112 11.36 19.93 -5.16
N VAL A 113 11.79 19.09 -4.23
CA VAL A 113 11.58 19.25 -2.79
C VAL A 113 12.80 18.75 -2.01
N ALA A 114 13.16 19.45 -0.93
CA ALA A 114 14.00 18.87 0.11
C ALA A 114 13.10 18.10 1.06
N LEU A 115 13.16 16.77 0.99
CA LEU A 115 12.32 15.85 1.75
C LEU A 115 13.12 15.35 2.95
N THR A 116 12.56 15.49 4.15
CA THR A 116 13.15 14.92 5.37
C THR A 116 12.17 13.96 6.04
N ILE A 117 12.64 12.77 6.40
CA ILE A 117 11.89 11.76 7.16
C ILE A 117 12.71 11.38 8.37
N ASP A 118 12.15 11.58 9.57
CA ASP A 118 12.81 11.27 10.86
C ASP A 118 14.24 11.81 11.00
N GLY A 119 14.50 12.97 10.39
CA GLY A 119 15.80 13.64 10.43
C GLY A 119 16.79 13.28 9.32
N GLU A 120 16.47 12.31 8.45
CA GLU A 120 17.24 12.03 7.23
C GLU A 120 16.67 12.77 6.02
N THR A 121 17.51 13.47 5.28
CA THR A 121 17.10 14.35 4.18
C THR A 121 17.56 13.83 2.81
N ALA A 122 16.63 13.81 1.85
CA ALA A 122 16.89 13.67 0.42
C ALA A 122 16.71 15.03 -0.26
N GLU A 123 17.83 15.60 -0.72
CA GLU A 123 17.85 16.85 -1.50
C GLU A 123 17.53 16.56 -2.97
N GLY A 124 16.49 17.19 -3.52
CA GLY A 124 16.12 17.02 -4.93
C GLY A 124 15.15 15.88 -5.22
N ALA A 125 14.42 15.40 -4.21
CA ALA A 125 13.27 14.54 -4.46
C ALA A 125 12.19 15.27 -5.27
N GLY A 126 11.32 14.53 -5.94
CA GLY A 126 10.19 15.06 -6.70
C GLY A 126 8.85 14.82 -6.02
N VAL A 127 8.09 15.89 -5.80
CA VAL A 127 6.74 15.83 -5.23
C VAL A 127 5.69 16.33 -6.22
N ARG A 128 4.54 15.68 -6.23
CA ARG A 128 3.32 16.16 -6.89
C ARG A 128 2.11 15.90 -6.01
N LEU A 129 1.02 16.61 -6.27
CA LEU A 129 -0.25 16.31 -5.61
C LEU A 129 -0.85 15.01 -6.19
N LYS A 130 -1.45 14.19 -5.33
CA LYS A 130 -2.16 12.98 -5.75
C LYS A 130 -3.46 13.36 -6.44
N GLN A 131 -3.72 12.64 -7.53
CA GLN A 131 -5.01 12.65 -8.21
C GLN A 131 -5.96 11.63 -7.58
N GLY A 132 -7.25 11.70 -7.93
CA GLY A 132 -8.27 10.74 -7.53
C GLY A 132 -9.24 11.23 -6.45
N LEU A 133 -10.34 10.49 -6.30
CA LEU A 133 -11.49 10.87 -5.47
C LEU A 133 -11.09 11.10 -4.01
N GLY A 134 -11.29 12.33 -3.52
CA GLY A 134 -10.95 12.79 -2.17
C GLY A 134 -9.47 13.03 -1.86
N GLN A 135 -8.55 12.65 -2.76
CA GLN A 135 -7.11 12.95 -2.64
C GLN A 135 -6.75 14.26 -3.35
N ALA A 136 -7.43 14.56 -4.46
CA ALA A 136 -7.23 15.74 -5.29
C ALA A 136 -7.76 17.01 -4.63
N GLN A 137 -7.00 17.54 -3.67
CA GLN A 137 -7.21 18.85 -3.05
C GLN A 137 -5.99 19.74 -3.31
N GLY A 138 -6.15 21.06 -3.29
CA GLY A 138 -5.01 21.99 -3.35
C GLY A 138 -4.33 22.14 -1.98
N LEU A 139 -3.21 22.86 -1.95
CA LEU A 139 -2.43 23.12 -0.73
C LEU A 139 -3.21 23.90 0.36
N SER A 140 -4.31 24.57 0.02
CA SER A 140 -5.20 25.23 0.99
C SER A 140 -6.13 24.26 1.74
N GLY A 141 -6.18 23.00 1.33
CA GLY A 141 -6.89 21.92 1.99
C GLY A 141 -5.92 20.88 2.53
N LYS A 142 -6.26 19.60 2.40
CA LYS A 142 -5.41 18.49 2.80
C LYS A 142 -5.12 17.59 1.58
N PRO A 143 -4.18 17.97 0.69
CA PRO A 143 -3.87 17.19 -0.51
C PRO A 143 -3.20 15.88 -0.15
N GLY A 144 -3.39 14.83 -0.94
CA GLY A 144 -2.45 13.71 -0.94
C GLY A 144 -1.15 14.08 -1.67
N PHE A 145 -0.02 13.50 -1.29
CA PHE A 145 1.27 13.70 -1.97
C PHE A 145 1.78 12.40 -2.58
N SER A 146 2.31 12.48 -3.80
CA SER A 146 3.13 11.40 -4.37
C SER A 146 4.57 11.87 -4.39
N ILE A 147 5.48 11.03 -3.91
CA ILE A 147 6.90 11.31 -3.79
C ILE A 147 7.68 10.30 -4.63
N GLN A 148 8.66 10.80 -5.35
CA GLN A 148 9.65 10.00 -6.05
C GLN A 148 11.02 10.64 -5.82
N THR A 149 11.91 9.97 -5.11
CA THR A 149 13.19 10.56 -4.70
C THR A 149 14.16 10.70 -5.87
N ASP A 150 14.08 9.81 -6.86
CA ASP A 150 14.98 9.78 -8.02
C ASP A 150 14.47 10.59 -9.23
N GLU A 151 13.46 11.44 -9.06
CA GLU A 151 12.85 12.18 -10.17
C GLU A 151 13.82 13.16 -10.85
N PHE A 152 14.62 13.87 -10.06
CA PHE A 152 15.56 14.89 -10.56
C PHE A 152 17.03 14.51 -10.36
N VAL A 153 17.28 13.46 -9.57
CA VAL A 153 18.61 12.96 -9.25
C VAL A 153 18.58 11.44 -9.40
N ASP A 154 19.06 10.95 -10.54
CA ASP A 154 19.06 9.52 -10.87
C ASP A 154 19.64 8.67 -9.73
N GLY A 155 18.86 7.68 -9.27
CA GLY A 155 19.26 6.73 -8.23
C GLY A 155 19.28 7.31 -6.81
N LEU A 156 18.76 8.51 -6.58
CA LEU A 156 18.57 9.03 -5.22
C LEU A 156 17.51 8.20 -4.48
N GLU A 157 17.88 7.65 -3.33
CA GLU A 157 17.01 6.87 -2.44
C GLU A 157 16.96 7.53 -1.07
N LEU A 158 15.87 7.32 -0.35
CA LEU A 158 15.77 7.63 1.08
C LEU A 158 15.34 6.34 1.80
N PHE A 159 16.15 5.85 2.74
CA PHE A 159 15.92 4.55 3.38
C PHE A 159 15.82 3.35 2.39
N ASP A 160 16.58 3.37 1.30
CA ASP A 160 16.51 2.35 0.23
C ASP A 160 15.13 2.29 -0.48
N VAL A 161 14.37 3.38 -0.42
CA VAL A 161 13.06 3.56 -1.05
C VAL A 161 13.16 4.72 -2.04
N ASP A 162 12.62 4.51 -3.24
CA ASP A 162 12.61 5.49 -4.33
C ASP A 162 11.22 6.14 -4.53
N ARG A 163 10.14 5.45 -4.13
CA ARG A 163 8.77 5.93 -4.37
C ARG A 163 7.81 5.56 -3.24
N PHE A 164 7.07 6.56 -2.79
CA PHE A 164 6.01 6.39 -1.79
C PHE A 164 4.97 7.50 -1.90
N THR A 165 3.88 7.38 -1.14
CA THR A 165 2.81 8.38 -1.13
C THR A 165 2.39 8.72 0.29
N LEU A 166 1.91 9.94 0.50
CA LEU A 166 1.28 10.40 1.73
C LEU A 166 -0.22 10.59 1.42
N GLY A 167 -1.03 9.60 1.78
CA GLY A 167 -2.48 9.62 1.60
C GLY A 167 -3.16 10.47 2.67
N ASN A 168 -4.06 11.37 2.26
CA ASN A 168 -4.71 12.32 3.20
C ASN A 168 -5.80 11.68 4.09
N ALA A 169 -6.14 10.42 3.83
CA ALA A 169 -7.19 9.61 4.45
C ALA A 169 -8.58 10.29 4.53
N THR A 170 -8.95 11.15 3.58
CA THR A 170 -10.21 11.92 3.64
C THR A 170 -11.47 11.04 3.76
N TRP A 171 -11.44 9.83 3.22
CA TRP A 171 -12.54 8.86 3.28
C TRP A 171 -12.42 7.85 4.44
N ASP A 172 -11.26 7.76 5.06
CA ASP A 172 -11.02 6.89 6.22
C ASP A 172 -10.67 7.74 7.43
N ARG A 173 -11.70 8.08 8.22
CA ARG A 173 -11.53 8.87 9.45
C ARG A 173 -10.72 8.14 10.52
N SER A 174 -10.51 6.83 10.39
CA SER A 174 -9.75 6.03 11.34
C SER A 174 -8.25 6.00 11.03
N PHE A 175 -7.85 6.32 9.79
CA PHE A 175 -6.47 6.20 9.27
C PHE A 175 -5.87 4.78 9.29
N VAL A 176 -6.62 3.77 9.72
CA VAL A 176 -6.09 2.41 9.92
C VAL A 176 -6.54 1.41 8.86
N SER A 177 -7.57 1.70 8.06
CA SER A 177 -8.15 0.71 7.15
C SER A 177 -7.13 0.26 6.10
N GLU A 178 -6.38 1.21 5.53
CA GLU A 178 -5.33 0.91 4.55
C GLU A 178 -4.20 0.10 5.18
N GLN A 179 -3.77 0.46 6.39
CA GLN A 179 -2.71 -0.26 7.11
C GLN A 179 -3.08 -1.71 7.41
N LEU A 180 -4.26 -1.91 8.01
CA LEU A 180 -4.75 -3.25 8.38
C LEU A 180 -4.90 -4.17 7.17
N VAL A 181 -5.37 -3.63 6.05
CA VAL A 181 -5.56 -4.40 4.82
C VAL A 181 -4.21 -4.82 4.23
N TYR A 182 -3.23 -3.92 4.16
CA TYR A 182 -1.90 -4.28 3.65
C TYR A 182 -1.14 -5.21 4.61
N ASP A 183 -1.27 -5.03 5.92
CA ASP A 183 -0.72 -5.94 6.92
C ASP A 183 -1.32 -7.34 6.78
N LEU A 184 -2.64 -7.44 6.57
CA LEU A 184 -3.31 -8.72 6.36
C LEU A 184 -2.78 -9.43 5.11
N TYR A 185 -2.59 -8.73 4.00
CA TYR A 185 -2.04 -9.33 2.77
C TYR A 185 -0.62 -9.83 2.97
N ARG A 186 0.25 -9.03 3.62
CA ARG A 186 1.61 -9.50 3.95
C ARG A 186 1.59 -10.69 4.88
N ALA A 187 0.71 -10.70 5.89
CA ALA A 187 0.56 -11.84 6.80
C ALA A 187 0.06 -13.10 6.09
N ALA A 188 -0.70 -12.95 5.00
CA ALA A 188 -1.11 -14.04 4.12
C ALA A 188 -0.03 -14.46 3.10
N GLY A 189 1.15 -13.82 3.09
CA GLY A 189 2.23 -14.10 2.15
C GLY A 189 2.09 -13.43 0.78
N ILE A 190 1.10 -12.55 0.60
CA ILE A 190 0.88 -11.81 -0.64
C ILE A 190 1.77 -10.55 -0.64
N PRO A 191 2.60 -10.31 -1.67
CA PRO A 191 3.38 -9.08 -1.79
C PRO A 191 2.47 -7.84 -1.77
N ALA A 192 2.66 -6.98 -0.77
CA ALA A 192 1.81 -5.82 -0.53
C ALA A 192 2.62 -4.65 0.04
N ALA A 193 2.27 -3.43 -0.38
CA ALA A 193 2.95 -2.19 0.00
C ALA A 193 2.96 -1.97 1.52
N ARG A 194 4.13 -1.66 2.09
CA ARG A 194 4.23 -1.29 3.51
C ARG A 194 3.61 0.07 3.79
N THR A 195 3.17 0.25 5.02
CA THR A 195 2.45 1.44 5.45
C THR A 195 2.83 1.85 6.85
N ALA A 196 2.88 3.16 7.10
CA ALA A 196 3.01 3.73 8.44
C ALA A 196 2.20 5.02 8.55
N LEU A 197 2.08 5.57 9.76
CA LEU A 197 1.48 6.89 9.97
C LEU A 197 2.57 7.95 9.95
N ALA A 198 2.27 9.11 9.37
CA ALA A 198 3.20 10.23 9.32
C ALA A 198 2.51 11.55 9.66
N GLU A 199 3.16 12.39 10.43
CA GLU A 199 2.80 13.81 10.58
C GLU A 199 3.55 14.62 9.51
N VAL A 200 2.82 15.40 8.72
CA VAL A 200 3.36 16.10 7.55
C VAL A 200 3.41 17.60 7.77
N THR A 201 4.58 18.18 7.53
CA THR A 201 4.82 19.64 7.52
C THR A 201 5.32 20.08 6.15
N VAL A 202 4.76 21.16 5.60
CA VAL A 202 5.20 21.76 4.32
C VAL A 202 5.58 23.22 4.55
N ASN A 203 6.81 23.60 4.24
CA ASN A 203 7.34 24.96 4.44
C ASN A 203 7.09 25.53 5.86
N GLY A 204 7.14 24.66 6.88
CA GLY A 204 6.90 25.02 8.28
C GLY A 204 5.43 25.04 8.70
N GLU A 205 4.49 24.82 7.78
CA GLU A 205 3.06 24.69 8.08
C GLU A 205 2.67 23.23 8.31
N MET A 206 1.94 22.97 9.39
CA MET A 206 1.49 21.63 9.77
C MET A 206 0.24 21.23 8.96
N PHE A 207 0.33 20.17 8.17
CA PHE A 207 -0.80 19.60 7.41
C PHE A 207 -1.49 18.44 8.17
N GLY A 208 -0.88 17.93 9.23
CA GLY A 208 -1.43 16.91 10.13
C GLY A 208 -1.06 15.48 9.75
N LEU A 209 -1.91 14.51 10.15
CA LEU A 209 -1.65 13.08 10.02
C LEU A 209 -1.95 12.55 8.61
N TYR A 210 -1.11 11.66 8.09
CA TYR A 210 -1.21 11.01 6.79
C TYR A 210 -0.91 9.52 6.90
N VAL A 211 -1.40 8.74 5.93
CA VAL A 211 -0.97 7.36 5.72
C VAL A 211 0.21 7.40 4.75
N MET A 212 1.40 7.09 5.23
CA MET A 212 2.58 6.90 4.39
C MET A 212 2.55 5.49 3.83
N ARG A 213 2.60 5.35 2.51
CA ARG A 213 2.47 4.07 1.81
C ARG A 213 3.55 3.93 0.74
N GLU A 214 4.27 2.83 0.82
CA GLU A 214 5.20 2.40 -0.22
C GLU A 214 4.51 2.29 -1.58
N THR A 215 5.17 2.68 -2.65
CA THR A 215 4.59 2.60 -4.00
C THR A 215 5.38 1.60 -4.82
N PRO A 216 4.74 0.51 -5.31
CA PRO A 216 5.40 -0.44 -6.18
C PRO A 216 6.06 0.22 -7.40
N GLY A 217 7.26 -0.25 -7.71
CA GLY A 217 8.15 0.25 -8.76
C GLY A 217 9.30 -0.72 -8.97
N GLU A 218 10.27 -0.37 -9.81
CA GLU A 218 11.39 -1.27 -10.15
C GLU A 218 12.18 -1.66 -8.90
N ARG A 219 12.48 -0.68 -8.02
CA ARG A 219 13.21 -0.96 -6.78
C ARG A 219 12.42 -1.84 -5.84
N TRP A 220 11.12 -1.58 -5.69
CA TRP A 220 10.22 -2.41 -4.90
C TRP A 220 10.23 -3.86 -5.38
N LEU A 221 10.17 -4.12 -6.69
CA LEU A 221 10.21 -5.48 -7.23
C LEU A 221 11.47 -6.25 -6.78
N THR A 222 12.63 -5.59 -6.67
CA THR A 222 13.87 -6.22 -6.19
C THR A 222 13.80 -6.72 -4.74
N GLN A 223 12.86 -6.21 -3.95
CA GLN A 223 12.69 -6.56 -2.54
C GLN A 223 11.75 -7.75 -2.33
N TYR A 224 10.89 -8.06 -3.31
CA TYR A 224 9.83 -9.07 -3.17
C TYR A 224 9.90 -10.21 -4.19
N PHE A 225 10.61 -10.04 -5.30
CA PHE A 225 10.66 -11.01 -6.39
C PHE A 225 12.08 -11.45 -6.70
N ALA A 226 12.26 -12.76 -6.87
CA ALA A 226 13.54 -13.33 -7.29
C ALA A 226 13.92 -12.90 -8.72
N ASP A 227 12.91 -12.67 -9.57
CA ASP A 227 13.04 -12.08 -10.90
C ASP A 227 12.30 -10.72 -10.94
N PRO A 228 12.99 -9.61 -10.64
CA PRO A 228 12.37 -8.28 -10.61
C PRO A 228 12.28 -7.62 -11.99
N GLY A 229 12.70 -8.28 -13.07
CA GLY A 229 12.71 -7.73 -14.43
C GLY A 229 11.35 -7.74 -15.14
N GLY A 230 10.32 -8.27 -14.49
CA GLY A 230 8.96 -8.38 -15.03
C GLY A 230 8.22 -7.04 -15.18
N ASN A 231 7.09 -7.09 -15.87
CA ASN A 231 6.19 -5.94 -16.02
C ASN A 231 5.35 -5.75 -14.75
N LEU A 232 5.30 -4.50 -14.28
CA LEU A 232 4.34 -4.04 -13.27
C LEU A 232 3.20 -3.30 -13.98
N TYR A 233 1.98 -3.66 -13.62
CA TYR A 233 0.77 -3.05 -14.16
C TYR A 233 -0.04 -2.36 -13.05
N GLU A 234 -0.63 -1.22 -13.35
CA GLU A 234 -1.48 -0.48 -12.40
C GLU A 234 -2.83 -0.14 -13.03
N ALA A 235 -3.93 -0.27 -12.28
CA ALA A 235 -5.25 0.16 -12.70
C ALA A 235 -5.51 1.61 -12.23
N PRO A 236 -5.65 2.60 -13.13
CA PRO A 236 -5.77 4.03 -12.75
C PRO A 236 -7.10 4.45 -12.12
N GLY A 237 -8.10 3.56 -11.99
CA GLY A 237 -9.44 3.98 -11.56
C GLY A 237 -10.37 2.92 -10.96
N GLY A 238 -9.95 1.66 -10.86
CA GLY A 238 -10.75 0.57 -10.27
C GLY A 238 -12.08 0.30 -10.98
N GLY A 239 -12.15 -0.79 -11.75
CA GLY A 239 -13.37 -1.21 -12.43
C GLY A 239 -13.08 -2.32 -13.45
N PRO A 240 -14.08 -3.13 -13.82
CA PRO A 240 -13.87 -4.30 -14.68
C PRO A 240 -13.28 -3.94 -16.05
N ASP A 241 -13.57 -2.74 -16.57
CA ASP A 241 -13.13 -2.28 -17.89
C ASP A 241 -11.92 -1.33 -17.83
N THR A 242 -11.26 -1.21 -16.67
CA THR A 242 -10.12 -0.30 -16.51
C THR A 242 -8.89 -0.90 -17.20
N ALA A 243 -8.42 -0.25 -18.26
CA ALA A 243 -7.16 -0.62 -18.90
C ALA A 243 -6.00 -0.50 -17.90
N LEU A 244 -5.17 -1.55 -17.84
CA LEU A 244 -3.98 -1.54 -16.99
C LEU A 244 -2.84 -0.76 -17.66
N GLU A 245 -2.19 0.09 -16.89
CA GLU A 245 -1.06 0.89 -17.31
C GLU A 245 0.25 0.18 -16.99
N LEU A 246 1.15 0.09 -17.98
CA LEU A 246 2.49 -0.43 -17.77
C LEU A 246 3.33 0.58 -16.95
N ARG A 247 3.84 0.15 -15.79
CA ARG A 247 4.60 0.99 -14.83
C ARG A 247 6.10 0.74 -14.85
N THR A 248 6.57 -0.45 -15.24
CA THR A 248 8.00 -0.77 -15.44
C THR A 248 8.26 -1.12 -16.90
N ASN A 249 9.52 -1.23 -17.33
CA ASN A 249 9.88 -1.63 -18.71
C ASN A 249 9.24 -0.78 -19.83
N LYS A 250 8.83 0.45 -19.54
CA LYS A 250 8.07 1.34 -20.46
C LYS A 250 8.76 1.56 -21.81
N ARG A 251 10.10 1.58 -21.83
CA ARG A 251 10.90 1.70 -23.06
C ARG A 251 10.71 0.51 -24.00
N ARG A 252 10.59 -0.71 -23.46
CA ARG A 252 10.29 -1.91 -24.25
C ARG A 252 8.84 -1.88 -24.70
N GLY A 253 7.93 -1.46 -23.80
CA GLY A 253 6.50 -1.31 -24.10
C GLY A 253 5.80 -2.62 -24.49
N ASP A 254 6.40 -3.75 -24.12
CA ASP A 254 5.89 -5.09 -24.44
C ASP A 254 4.89 -5.50 -23.35
N VAL A 255 3.64 -5.70 -23.76
CA VAL A 255 2.52 -6.10 -22.91
C VAL A 255 1.91 -7.42 -23.37
N SER A 256 2.68 -8.23 -24.11
CA SER A 256 2.24 -9.53 -24.62
C SER A 256 1.85 -10.51 -23.52
N ASP A 257 2.54 -10.48 -22.38
CA ASP A 257 2.21 -11.21 -21.15
C ASP A 257 0.79 -10.89 -20.66
N LEU A 258 0.43 -9.62 -20.54
CA LEU A 258 -0.92 -9.22 -20.15
C LEU A 258 -1.96 -9.59 -21.22
N ALA A 259 -1.61 -9.48 -22.50
CA ALA A 259 -2.49 -9.87 -23.61
C ALA A 259 -2.78 -11.37 -23.62
N GLU A 260 -1.79 -12.22 -23.31
CA GLU A 260 -1.97 -13.67 -23.18
C GLU A 260 -2.92 -14.03 -22.03
N VAL A 261 -2.79 -13.36 -20.88
CA VAL A 261 -3.73 -13.52 -19.75
C VAL A 261 -5.14 -13.11 -20.16
N ALA A 262 -5.30 -11.95 -20.80
CA ALA A 262 -6.59 -11.45 -21.24
C ALA A 262 -7.26 -12.38 -22.26
N GLU A 263 -6.50 -12.95 -23.19
CA GLU A 263 -6.99 -13.93 -24.17
C GLU A 263 -7.53 -15.18 -23.48
N VAL A 264 -6.76 -15.77 -22.55
CA VAL A 264 -7.22 -16.93 -21.77
C VAL A 264 -8.49 -16.61 -20.99
N VAL A 265 -8.58 -15.42 -20.39
CA VAL A 265 -9.78 -14.98 -19.66
C VAL A 265 -10.99 -14.82 -20.58
N ALA A 266 -10.78 -14.37 -21.81
CA ALA A 266 -11.87 -14.11 -22.75
C ALA A 266 -12.35 -15.37 -23.49
N THR A 267 -11.47 -16.34 -23.76
CA THR A 267 -11.77 -17.41 -24.73
C THR A 267 -11.67 -18.84 -24.19
N ALA A 268 -11.00 -19.08 -23.06
CA ALA A 268 -10.88 -20.43 -22.52
C ALA A 268 -12.24 -20.96 -22.02
N SER A 269 -12.51 -22.24 -22.28
CA SER A 269 -13.67 -22.92 -21.73
C SER A 269 -13.52 -23.19 -20.23
N ASP A 270 -14.63 -23.39 -19.51
CA ASP A 270 -14.60 -23.73 -18.06
C ASP A 270 -13.72 -24.94 -17.73
N GLU A 271 -13.65 -25.92 -18.64
CA GLU A 271 -12.83 -27.13 -18.49
C GLU A 271 -11.33 -26.84 -18.61
N GLU A 272 -10.95 -25.93 -19.50
CA GLU A 272 -9.55 -25.59 -19.81
C GLU A 272 -9.01 -24.44 -18.96
N PHE A 273 -9.88 -23.57 -18.46
CA PHE A 273 -9.52 -22.29 -17.84
C PHE A 273 -8.50 -22.45 -16.72
N ARG A 274 -8.74 -23.37 -15.78
CA ARG A 274 -7.85 -23.56 -14.61
C ARG A 274 -6.42 -23.91 -15.03
N GLU A 275 -6.26 -24.81 -16.00
CA GLU A 275 -4.94 -25.21 -16.46
C GLU A 275 -4.30 -24.09 -17.29
N ALA A 276 -5.06 -23.44 -18.17
CA ALA A 276 -4.58 -22.36 -19.02
C ALA A 276 -4.10 -21.15 -18.20
N ILE A 277 -4.92 -20.67 -17.27
CA ILE A 277 -4.58 -19.52 -16.42
C ILE A 277 -3.42 -19.85 -15.47
N GLY A 278 -3.38 -21.07 -14.92
CA GLY A 278 -2.32 -21.51 -14.02
C GLY A 278 -0.94 -21.65 -14.69
N ARG A 279 -0.84 -21.61 -16.02
CA ARG A 279 0.45 -21.50 -16.73
C ARG A 279 0.96 -20.07 -16.79
N LEU A 280 0.06 -19.09 -16.74
CA LEU A 280 0.36 -17.67 -16.92
C LEU A 280 0.40 -16.91 -15.60
N VAL A 281 -0.46 -17.26 -14.64
CA VAL A 281 -0.66 -16.55 -13.37
C VAL A 281 -0.38 -17.48 -12.20
N ASP A 282 0.22 -16.94 -11.15
CA ASP A 282 0.36 -17.61 -9.85
C ASP A 282 -1.00 -17.60 -9.12
N VAL A 283 -1.81 -18.62 -9.38
CA VAL A 283 -3.20 -18.71 -8.88
C VAL A 283 -3.30 -18.88 -7.36
N ASP A 284 -2.21 -19.27 -6.70
CA ASP A 284 -2.16 -19.36 -5.23
C ASP A 284 -2.01 -17.98 -4.57
N GLU A 285 -1.64 -16.94 -5.37
CA GLU A 285 -1.50 -15.54 -4.94
C GLU A 285 -2.68 -14.65 -5.42
N LEU A 286 -3.77 -15.24 -5.95
CA LEU A 286 -5.00 -14.53 -6.39
C LEU A 286 -6.06 -14.37 -5.30
#